data_AF-A0A356L434-F1
#
_entry.id   AF-A0A356L434-F1
#
_cell.length_a   1.000
_cell.length_b   1.000
_cell.length_c   1.000
_cell.angle_alpha   90.00
_cell.angle_beta   90.00
_cell.angle_gamma   90.00
#
_symmetry.space_group_name_H-M   'P 1'
#
loop_
_entity.id
_entity.type
_entity.pdbx_description
1 polymer ?
#
loop_
_entity_poly.entity_id
_entity_poly.type
_entity_poly.pdbx_seq_one_letter_code
_entity_poly.pdbx_strand_id
1 'polypeptide(L)'
;MSDLNDYRKKIDEIDEKLIGLLGERMKLVQGIGRLKIKNNLPIESGSRENEIMARFQNDQYARELKDIYQMIFLTSKRLQKPDYYLVGKSLVYSVSPLIYQMFGLDGYGLLETEVFPLIKDSEFRGISITNPFKNEAFLKCDETTETAKKTAAVNTIMKKNGRMIGENTDYFGFSWLL
;
A
#
# COMPACT_ATOMS: atom_id res chain seq x y z
N MET A 1 -6.14 37.47 27.39
CA MET A 1 -6.08 37.20 25.92
C MET A 1 -4.64 37.11 25.41
N SER A 2 -3.69 37.87 25.96
CA SER A 2 -2.25 37.79 25.59
C SER A 2 -1.67 36.39 25.80
N ASP A 3 -1.78 35.83 27.02
CA ASP A 3 -1.11 34.58 27.38
C ASP A 3 -1.54 33.37 26.54
N LEU A 4 -2.84 33.30 26.20
CA LEU A 4 -3.36 32.23 25.33
C LEU A 4 -2.73 32.28 23.92
N ASN A 5 -2.57 33.48 23.37
CA ASN A 5 -1.95 33.65 22.06
C ASN A 5 -0.46 33.32 22.10
N ASP A 6 0.21 33.55 23.23
CA ASP A 6 1.61 33.18 23.42
C ASP A 6 1.79 31.67 23.53
N TYR A 7 0.89 30.95 24.22
CA TYR A 7 0.89 29.50 24.21
C TYR A 7 0.61 28.91 22.83
N ARG A 8 -0.32 29.51 22.06
CA ARG A 8 -0.62 29.07 20.69
C ARG A 8 0.59 29.20 19.77
N LYS A 9 1.29 30.34 19.81
CA LYS A 9 2.53 30.53 19.03
C LYS A 9 3.58 29.46 19.35
N LYS A 10 3.76 29.14 20.64
CA LYS A 10 4.69 28.08 21.05
C LYS A 10 4.27 26.70 20.54
N ILE A 11 2.96 26.41 20.49
CA ILE A 11 2.43 25.18 19.91
C ILE A 11 2.68 25.16 18.40
N ASP A 12 2.41 26.26 17.68
CA ASP A 12 2.62 26.34 16.23
C ASP A 12 4.09 26.02 15.88
N GLU A 13 5.06 26.57 16.63
CA GLU A 13 6.49 26.27 16.46
C GLU A 13 6.84 24.79 16.73
N ILE A 14 6.13 24.13 17.64
CA ILE A 14 6.30 22.69 17.90
C ILE A 14 5.67 21.88 16.78
N ASP A 15 4.47 22.25 16.32
CA ASP A 15 3.74 21.57 15.27
C ASP A 15 4.49 21.61 13.95
N GLU A 16 5.13 22.74 13.60
CA GLU A 16 6.00 22.82 12.43
C GLU A 16 7.14 21.79 12.49
N LYS A 17 7.76 21.60 13.66
CA LYS A 17 8.79 20.57 13.87
C LYS A 17 8.21 19.17 13.79
N LEU A 18 7.05 18.93 14.40
CA LEU A 18 6.37 17.64 14.35
C LEU A 18 6.00 17.24 12.93
N ILE A 19 5.46 18.16 12.13
CA ILE A 19 5.14 17.93 10.71
C ILE A 19 6.40 17.53 9.95
N GLY A 20 7.51 18.26 10.13
CA GLY A 20 8.79 17.94 9.49
C GLY A 20 9.30 16.54 9.87
N LEU A 21 9.37 16.24 11.17
CA LEU A 21 9.87 14.97 11.70
C LEU A 21 8.98 13.79 11.32
N LEU A 22 7.66 13.94 11.38
CA LEU A 22 6.73 12.91 10.95
C LEU A 22 6.86 12.68 9.44
N GLY A 23 7.00 13.73 8.64
CA GLY A 23 7.24 13.63 7.20
C GLY A 23 8.51 12.85 6.87
N GLU A 24 9.62 13.16 7.53
CA GLU A 24 10.88 12.41 7.39
C GLU A 24 10.71 10.94 7.81
N ARG A 25 10.08 10.71 8.96
CA ARG A 25 9.77 9.37 9.46
C ARG A 25 8.95 8.57 8.45
N MET A 26 7.95 9.18 7.80
CA MET A 26 7.13 8.49 6.79
C MET A 26 7.95 8.10 5.56
N LYS A 27 8.88 8.94 5.10
CA LYS A 27 9.80 8.57 3.99
C LYS A 27 10.65 7.34 4.34
N LEU A 28 11.17 7.29 5.57
CA LEU A 28 11.93 6.13 6.05
C LEU A 28 11.05 4.87 6.13
N VAL A 29 9.82 5.01 6.62
CA VAL A 29 8.86 3.90 6.69
C VAL A 29 8.52 3.34 5.31
N GLN A 30 8.33 4.19 4.29
CA GLN A 30 8.15 3.75 2.90
C GLN A 30 9.39 3.02 2.37
N GLY A 31 10.60 3.49 2.72
CA GLY A 31 11.85 2.77 2.45
C GLY A 31 11.89 1.38 3.09
N ILE A 32 11.50 1.27 4.37
CA ILE A 32 11.39 0.00 5.09
C ILE A 32 10.38 -0.94 4.41
N GLY A 33 9.23 -0.42 3.99
CA GLY A 33 8.22 -1.20 3.26
C GLY A 33 8.78 -1.84 2.00
N ARG A 34 9.45 -1.05 1.16
CA ARG A 34 10.12 -1.54 -0.06
C ARG A 34 11.18 -2.60 0.24
N LEU A 35 12.00 -2.39 1.28
CA LEU A 35 13.01 -3.36 1.70
C LEU A 35 12.39 -4.67 2.20
N LYS A 36 11.31 -4.59 2.98
CA LYS A 36 10.60 -5.78 3.46
C LYS A 36 10.03 -6.59 2.30
N ILE A 37 9.38 -5.94 1.34
CA ILE A 37 8.86 -6.58 0.12
C ILE A 37 10.00 -7.28 -0.64
N LYS A 38 11.10 -6.56 -0.90
CA LYS A 38 12.26 -7.10 -1.63
C LYS A 38 12.87 -8.34 -0.96
N ASN A 39 12.87 -8.38 0.36
CA ASN A 39 13.44 -9.48 1.15
C ASN A 39 12.39 -10.49 1.63
N ASN A 40 11.15 -10.41 1.14
CA ASN A 40 10.04 -11.28 1.56
C ASN A 40 9.82 -11.32 3.10
N LEU A 41 9.96 -10.17 3.76
CA LEU A 41 9.79 -10.01 5.20
C LEU A 41 8.39 -9.49 5.55
N PRO A 42 7.81 -9.91 6.70
CA PRO A 42 6.49 -9.44 7.12
C PRO A 42 6.50 -7.96 7.51
N ILE A 43 5.37 -7.28 7.27
CA ILE A 43 5.17 -5.88 7.70
C ILE A 43 5.09 -5.79 9.23
N GLU A 44 4.52 -6.81 9.89
CA GLU A 44 4.37 -6.83 11.34
C GLU A 44 5.71 -6.98 12.07
N SER A 45 5.90 -6.16 13.11
CA SER A 45 7.08 -6.20 13.97
C SER A 45 6.71 -5.75 15.39
N GLY A 46 5.94 -6.58 16.10
CA GLY A 46 5.45 -6.28 17.45
C GLY A 46 6.57 -6.05 18.48
N SER A 47 7.70 -6.74 18.34
CA SER A 47 8.89 -6.54 19.20
C SER A 47 9.40 -5.09 19.13
N ARG A 48 9.52 -4.55 17.92
CA ARG A 48 9.99 -3.18 17.70
C ARG A 48 9.03 -2.13 18.25
N GLU A 49 7.73 -2.37 18.14
CA GLU A 49 6.71 -1.48 18.71
C GLU A 49 6.81 -1.44 20.23
N ASN A 50 6.96 -2.60 20.87
CA ASN A 50 7.16 -2.70 22.33
C ASN A 50 8.44 -2.00 22.79
N GLU A 51 9.55 -2.14 22.06
CA GLU A 51 10.81 -1.44 22.35
C GLU A 51 10.65 0.08 22.33
N ILE A 52 9.83 0.62 21.42
CA ILE A 52 9.58 2.06 21.34
C ILE A 52 8.67 2.50 22.50
N MET A 53 7.61 1.75 22.81
CA MET A 53 6.71 2.08 23.93
C MET A 53 7.44 2.09 25.28
N ALA A 54 8.41 1.21 25.47
CA ALA A 54 9.21 1.15 26.71
C ALA A 54 10.02 2.43 26.98
N ARG A 55 10.33 3.23 25.95
CA ARG A 55 11.17 4.44 26.09
C ARG A 55 10.49 5.55 26.88
N PHE A 56 9.15 5.58 26.88
CA PHE A 56 8.37 6.63 27.52
C PHE A 56 7.44 6.08 28.61
N GLN A 57 7.68 4.85 29.07
CA GLN A 57 6.83 4.21 30.09
C GLN A 57 6.78 4.98 31.43
N ASN A 58 7.85 5.72 31.75
CA ASN A 58 7.97 6.51 32.98
C ASN A 58 7.74 8.01 32.74
N ASP A 59 7.29 8.41 31.54
CA ASP A 59 6.97 9.79 31.23
C ASP A 59 5.66 10.21 31.93
N GLN A 60 5.56 11.46 32.38
CA GLN A 60 4.34 11.97 33.01
C GLN A 60 3.12 11.94 32.06
N TYR A 61 3.36 11.92 30.74
CA TYR A 61 2.36 11.81 29.68
C TYR A 61 2.37 10.43 29.00
N ALA A 62 2.85 9.38 29.69
CA ALA A 62 3.01 8.05 29.09
C ALA A 62 1.73 7.49 28.45
N ARG A 63 0.56 7.79 29.03
CA ARG A 63 -0.73 7.33 28.49
C ARG A 63 -1.03 8.01 27.15
N GLU A 64 -0.94 9.33 27.10
CA GLU A 64 -1.22 10.13 25.92
C GLU A 64 -0.22 9.83 24.79
N LEU A 65 1.07 9.68 25.13
CA LEU A 65 2.10 9.29 24.17
C LEU A 65 1.83 7.91 23.58
N LYS A 66 1.34 6.95 24.39
CA LYS A 66 1.00 5.62 23.90
C LYS A 66 -0.07 5.68 22.82
N ASP A 67 -1.12 6.46 23.01
CA ASP A 67 -2.23 6.59 22.05
C ASP A 67 -1.74 7.20 20.73
N ILE A 68 -0.91 8.26 20.81
CA ILE A 68 -0.30 8.88 19.63
C ILE A 68 0.58 7.88 18.88
N TYR A 69 1.45 7.16 19.58
CA TYR A 69 2.36 6.19 18.96
C TYR A 69 1.63 4.99 18.35
N GLN A 70 0.51 4.56 18.93
CA GLN A 70 -0.34 3.53 18.32
C GLN A 70 -0.86 4.00 16.96
N MET A 71 -1.34 5.24 16.85
CA MET A 71 -1.79 5.80 15.58
C MET A 71 -0.64 5.94 14.57
N ILE A 72 0.55 6.33 15.05
CA ILE A 72 1.77 6.37 14.24
C ILE A 72 2.10 4.97 13.72
N PHE A 73 2.03 3.92 14.54
CA PHE A 73 2.32 2.54 14.12
C PHE A 73 1.30 2.03 13.12
N LEU A 74 0.01 2.26 13.35
CA LEU A 74 -1.06 1.91 12.40
C LEU A 74 -0.82 2.57 11.04
N THR A 75 -0.54 3.88 11.03
CA THR A 75 -0.22 4.61 9.80
C THR A 75 1.07 4.11 9.16
N SER A 76 2.07 3.73 9.95
CA SER A 76 3.32 3.18 9.44
C SER A 76 3.13 1.84 8.75
N LYS A 77 2.28 0.96 9.31
CA LYS A 77 1.96 -0.34 8.70
C LYS A 77 1.27 -0.16 7.37
N ARG A 78 0.34 0.80 7.30
CA ARG A 78 -0.36 1.17 6.07
C ARG A 78 0.60 1.68 4.99
N LEU A 79 1.50 2.61 5.32
CA LEU A 79 2.47 3.17 4.37
C LEU A 79 3.54 2.16 3.90
N GLN A 80 3.69 1.03 4.58
CA GLN A 80 4.57 -0.06 4.15
C GLN A 80 3.91 -0.98 3.11
N LYS A 81 2.59 -0.90 2.92
CA LYS A 81 1.87 -1.75 1.96
C LYS A 81 2.21 -1.32 0.52
N PRO A 82 2.34 -2.29 -0.40
CA PRO A 82 2.41 -2.02 -1.84
C PRO A 82 1.26 -1.16 -2.36
N ASP A 83 1.56 -0.24 -3.27
CA ASP A 83 0.54 0.42 -4.11
C ASP A 83 0.06 -0.51 -5.24
N TYR A 84 0.87 -1.49 -5.64
CA TYR A 84 0.61 -2.39 -6.76
C TYR A 84 0.78 -3.84 -6.36
N TYR A 85 -0.09 -4.72 -6.87
CA TYR A 85 -0.04 -6.16 -6.57
C TYR A 85 -0.20 -7.02 -7.80
N LEU A 86 0.38 -8.22 -7.77
CA LEU A 86 -0.12 -9.36 -8.52
C LEU A 86 -1.01 -10.21 -7.61
N VAL A 87 -2.22 -10.51 -8.08
CA VAL A 87 -3.21 -11.33 -7.38
C VAL A 87 -3.40 -12.65 -8.13
N GLY A 88 -3.35 -13.77 -7.41
CA GLY A 88 -3.54 -15.10 -7.99
C GLY A 88 -3.50 -16.21 -6.95
N LYS A 89 -3.72 -17.45 -7.36
CA LYS A 89 -3.68 -18.61 -6.45
C LYS A 89 -2.26 -19.13 -6.18
N SER A 90 -1.38 -19.08 -7.18
CA SER A 90 0.02 -19.47 -7.04
C SER A 90 0.89 -18.49 -7.83
N LEU A 91 1.78 -17.80 -7.12
CA LEU A 91 2.58 -16.67 -7.58
C LEU A 91 4.09 -16.87 -7.40
N VAL A 92 4.52 -17.95 -6.73
CA VAL A 92 5.94 -18.29 -6.45
C VAL A 92 6.84 -18.17 -7.68
N TYR A 93 6.35 -18.51 -8.87
CA TYR A 93 7.13 -18.50 -10.12
C TYR A 93 6.88 -17.26 -11.00
N SER A 94 6.13 -16.27 -10.51
CA SER A 94 5.83 -15.08 -11.30
C SER A 94 7.07 -14.21 -11.47
N VAL A 95 7.42 -13.92 -12.72
CA VAL A 95 8.46 -12.95 -13.08
C VAL A 95 7.97 -11.50 -13.05
N SER A 96 6.67 -11.27 -12.84
CA SER A 96 6.07 -9.93 -12.86
C SER A 96 6.74 -8.96 -11.88
N PRO A 97 7.05 -9.32 -10.62
CA PRO A 97 7.74 -8.42 -9.70
C PRO A 97 9.10 -7.96 -10.24
N LEU A 98 9.86 -8.87 -10.86
CA LEU A 98 11.16 -8.55 -11.45
C LEU A 98 11.00 -7.61 -12.65
N ILE A 99 10.05 -7.88 -13.54
CA ILE A 99 9.76 -7.03 -14.70
C ILE A 99 9.40 -5.61 -14.27
N TYR A 100 8.47 -5.46 -13.32
CA TYR A 100 8.07 -4.15 -12.81
C TYR A 100 9.22 -3.43 -12.09
N GLN A 101 10.05 -4.17 -11.34
CA GLN A 101 11.26 -3.61 -10.75
C GLN A 101 12.24 -3.09 -11.82
N MET A 102 12.41 -3.81 -12.93
CA MET A 102 13.24 -3.35 -14.06
C MET A 102 12.69 -2.07 -14.71
N PHE A 103 11.37 -1.87 -14.68
CA PHE A 103 10.72 -0.63 -15.12
C PHE A 103 10.72 0.48 -14.05
N GLY A 104 11.42 0.30 -12.92
CA GLY A 104 11.55 1.29 -11.85
C GLY A 104 10.37 1.31 -10.87
N LEU A 105 9.48 0.32 -10.93
CA LEU A 105 8.41 0.17 -9.95
C LEU A 105 8.88 -0.71 -8.78
N ASP A 106 9.47 -0.07 -7.78
CA ASP A 106 9.79 -0.72 -6.52
C ASP A 106 8.51 -0.99 -5.70
N GLY A 107 8.50 -2.11 -4.97
CA GLY A 107 7.42 -2.41 -4.03
C GLY A 107 6.16 -3.00 -4.67
N TYR A 108 6.30 -3.69 -5.81
CA TYR A 108 5.24 -4.49 -6.39
C TYR A 108 4.99 -5.77 -5.56
N GLY A 109 3.83 -5.87 -4.92
CA GLY A 109 3.47 -6.94 -4.00
C GLY A 109 2.94 -8.20 -4.68
N LEU A 110 3.01 -9.32 -3.97
CA LEU A 110 2.32 -10.56 -4.32
C LEU A 110 1.20 -10.82 -3.31
N LEU A 111 0.01 -11.13 -3.80
CA LEU A 111 -1.13 -11.52 -2.98
C LEU A 111 -1.65 -12.88 -3.46
N GLU A 112 -1.14 -13.93 -2.82
CA GLU A 112 -1.65 -15.29 -3.01
C GLU A 112 -2.95 -15.47 -2.23
N THR A 113 -4.00 -15.93 -2.92
CA THR A 113 -5.33 -16.13 -2.32
C THR A 113 -6.12 -17.21 -3.07
N GLU A 114 -6.97 -17.93 -2.34
CA GLU A 114 -7.90 -18.94 -2.89
C GLU A 114 -9.19 -18.32 -3.44
N VAL A 115 -9.53 -17.11 -2.99
CA VAL A 115 -10.73 -16.37 -3.41
C VAL A 115 -10.33 -15.00 -3.95
N PHE A 116 -11.10 -14.45 -4.90
CA PHE A 116 -10.83 -13.09 -5.37
C PHE A 116 -10.99 -12.12 -4.20
N PRO A 117 -9.97 -11.30 -3.90
CA PRO A 117 -10.00 -10.47 -2.71
C PRO A 117 -11.10 -9.42 -2.82
N LEU A 118 -11.65 -8.99 -1.69
CA LEU A 118 -12.47 -7.79 -1.63
C LEU A 118 -11.53 -6.58 -1.79
N ILE A 119 -11.42 -6.10 -3.03
CA ILE A 119 -10.42 -5.07 -3.39
C ILE A 119 -11.01 -3.66 -3.29
N LYS A 120 -12.33 -3.50 -3.14
CA LYS A 120 -12.98 -2.17 -3.19
C LYS A 120 -12.43 -1.19 -2.13
N ASP A 121 -12.13 -1.69 -0.94
CA ASP A 121 -11.70 -0.86 0.20
C ASP A 121 -10.18 -0.87 0.46
N SER A 122 -9.38 -1.52 -0.39
CA SER A 122 -7.93 -1.48 -0.25
C SER A 122 -7.34 -0.24 -0.93
N GLU A 123 -6.24 0.27 -0.35
CA GLU A 123 -5.50 1.46 -0.79
C GLU A 123 -4.50 1.14 -1.92
N PHE A 124 -4.85 0.23 -2.83
CA PHE A 124 -4.03 -0.04 -4.00
C PHE A 124 -4.32 0.98 -5.12
N ARG A 125 -3.32 1.19 -5.97
CA ARG A 125 -3.41 1.99 -7.20
C ARG A 125 -3.66 1.14 -8.44
N GLY A 126 -3.09 -0.06 -8.47
CA GLY A 126 -3.33 -1.01 -9.56
C GLY A 126 -3.02 -2.46 -9.16
N ILE A 127 -3.66 -3.40 -9.84
CA ILE A 127 -3.41 -4.83 -9.66
C ILE A 127 -3.30 -5.52 -11.01
N SER A 128 -2.31 -6.39 -11.13
CA SER A 128 -2.34 -7.44 -12.15
C SER A 128 -3.04 -8.65 -11.58
N ILE A 129 -3.77 -9.37 -12.43
CA ILE A 129 -4.58 -10.53 -12.04
C ILE A 129 -4.16 -11.71 -12.92
N THR A 130 -3.86 -12.81 -12.27
CA THR A 130 -3.59 -14.08 -12.94
C THR A 130 -4.65 -15.12 -12.56
N ASN A 131 -4.48 -16.34 -13.07
CA ASN A 131 -5.40 -17.44 -12.84
C ASN A 131 -5.65 -17.68 -11.34
N PRO A 132 -6.89 -18.03 -10.95
CA PRO A 132 -8.08 -18.24 -11.79
C PRO A 132 -8.99 -17.00 -11.93
N PHE A 133 -8.54 -15.82 -11.51
CA PHE A 133 -9.45 -14.72 -11.16
C PHE A 133 -9.81 -13.74 -12.29
N LYS A 134 -9.32 -13.94 -13.52
CA LYS A 134 -9.50 -12.94 -14.60
C LYS A 134 -10.97 -12.68 -14.97
N ASN A 135 -11.82 -13.71 -14.92
CA ASN A 135 -13.25 -13.57 -15.23
C ASN A 135 -13.99 -12.90 -14.08
N GLU A 136 -13.67 -13.25 -12.84
CA GLU A 136 -14.27 -12.60 -11.67
C GLU A 136 -13.88 -11.12 -11.59
N ALA A 137 -12.61 -10.81 -11.87
CA ALA A 137 -12.12 -9.45 -11.99
C ALA A 137 -12.92 -8.61 -13.01
N PHE A 138 -13.22 -9.19 -14.18
CA PHE A 138 -14.05 -8.54 -15.20
C PHE A 138 -15.43 -8.16 -14.65
N LEU A 139 -16.09 -9.06 -13.92
CA LEU A 139 -17.41 -8.83 -13.33
C LEU A 139 -17.40 -7.79 -12.19
N LYS A 140 -16.25 -7.55 -11.55
CA LYS A 140 -16.13 -6.68 -10.39
C LYS A 140 -15.69 -5.26 -10.73
N CYS A 141 -15.15 -5.02 -11.93
CA CYS A 141 -14.75 -3.69 -12.38
C CYS A 141 -15.96 -2.77 -12.59
N ASP A 142 -15.78 -1.48 -12.34
CA ASP A 142 -16.81 -0.47 -12.59
C ASP A 142 -16.87 -0.14 -14.09
N GLU A 143 -15.71 -0.13 -14.75
CA GLU A 143 -15.56 0.14 -16.18
C GLU A 143 -14.58 -0.87 -16.79
N THR A 144 -14.81 -1.28 -18.03
CA THR A 144 -13.91 -2.21 -18.76
C THR A 144 -13.72 -1.78 -20.21
N THR A 145 -12.53 -2.04 -20.75
CA THR A 145 -12.23 -1.77 -22.16
C THR A 145 -12.95 -2.74 -23.09
N GLU A 146 -13.08 -2.36 -24.36
CA GLU A 146 -13.73 -3.21 -25.37
C GLU A 146 -13.01 -4.56 -25.56
N THR A 147 -11.68 -4.59 -25.42
CA THR A 147 -10.92 -5.85 -25.45
C THR A 147 -11.29 -6.74 -24.28
N ALA A 148 -11.35 -6.20 -23.06
CA ALA A 148 -11.76 -6.94 -21.87
C ALA A 148 -13.20 -7.47 -21.98
N LYS A 149 -14.13 -6.69 -22.56
CA LYS A 149 -15.51 -7.12 -22.83
C LYS A 149 -15.57 -8.29 -23.81
N LYS A 150 -14.83 -8.22 -24.92
CA LYS A 150 -14.78 -9.29 -25.94
C LYS A 150 -14.21 -10.59 -25.37
N THR A 151 -13.23 -10.50 -24.47
CA THR A 151 -12.62 -11.68 -23.86
C THR A 151 -13.31 -12.16 -22.58
N ALA A 152 -14.24 -11.37 -22.02
CA ALA A 152 -14.84 -11.56 -20.69
C ALA A 152 -13.80 -11.80 -19.58
N ALA A 153 -12.66 -11.11 -19.67
CA ALA A 153 -11.49 -11.35 -18.83
C ALA A 153 -10.72 -10.06 -18.60
N VAL A 154 -10.26 -9.85 -17.36
CA VAL A 154 -9.42 -8.72 -16.94
C VAL A 154 -8.19 -9.25 -16.24
N ASN A 155 -7.01 -8.91 -16.75
CA ASN A 155 -5.72 -9.23 -16.12
C ASN A 155 -5.04 -7.98 -15.52
N THR A 156 -5.60 -6.78 -15.70
CA THR A 156 -5.06 -5.52 -15.19
C THR A 156 -6.20 -4.63 -14.71
N ILE A 157 -6.17 -4.17 -13.47
CA ILE A 157 -7.12 -3.18 -12.93
C ILE A 157 -6.35 -1.97 -12.43
N MET A 158 -6.83 -0.78 -12.80
CA MET A 158 -6.33 0.49 -12.28
C MET A 158 -7.42 1.22 -11.52
N LYS A 159 -7.08 1.80 -10.36
CA LYS A 159 -8.00 2.63 -9.59
C LYS A 159 -7.82 4.10 -10.01
N LYS A 160 -8.85 4.69 -10.64
CA LYS A 160 -8.86 6.10 -11.05
C LYS A 160 -10.10 6.78 -10.48
N ASN A 161 -9.92 7.88 -9.73
CA ASN A 161 -11.02 8.63 -9.09
C ASN A 161 -11.98 7.73 -8.28
N GLY A 162 -11.44 6.72 -7.59
CA GLY A 162 -12.21 5.76 -6.80
C GLY A 162 -12.88 4.63 -7.60
N ARG A 163 -12.82 4.66 -8.94
CA ARG A 163 -13.37 3.62 -9.83
C ARG A 163 -12.31 2.62 -10.27
N MET A 164 -12.71 1.36 -10.41
CA MET A 164 -11.89 0.27 -10.93
C MET A 164 -12.10 0.12 -12.43
N ILE A 165 -11.04 0.41 -13.19
CA ILE A 165 -11.02 0.27 -14.65
C ILE A 165 -10.25 -1.00 -15.00
N GLY A 166 -10.93 -1.95 -15.62
CA GLY A 166 -10.40 -3.26 -15.99
C GLY A 166 -9.97 -3.33 -17.46
N GLU A 167 -8.80 -3.91 -17.69
CA GLU A 167 -8.19 -4.14 -18.99
C GLU A 167 -7.72 -5.59 -19.16
N ASN A 168 -7.69 -6.03 -20.41
CA ASN A 168 -7.00 -7.25 -20.82
C ASN A 168 -5.75 -6.88 -21.63
N THR A 169 -4.62 -6.74 -20.93
CA THR A 169 -3.33 -6.41 -21.53
C THR A 169 -2.66 -7.59 -22.23
N ASP A 170 -3.05 -8.84 -21.91
CA ASP A 170 -2.57 -10.02 -22.63
C ASP A 170 -2.97 -9.97 -24.11
N TYR A 171 -4.20 -9.51 -24.41
CA TYR A 171 -4.68 -9.34 -25.79
C TYR A 171 -3.77 -8.40 -26.58
N PHE A 172 -3.42 -7.25 -25.99
CA PHE A 172 -2.49 -6.32 -26.61
C PHE A 172 -1.12 -6.97 -26.80
N GLY A 173 -0.59 -7.63 -25.77
CA GLY A 173 0.68 -8.36 -25.85
C GLY A 173 0.74 -9.33 -27.03
N PHE A 174 -0.29 -10.14 -27.24
CA PHE A 174 -0.37 -11.03 -28.40
C PHE A 174 -0.51 -10.28 -29.72
N SER A 175 -1.30 -9.20 -29.78
CA SER A 175 -1.49 -8.43 -31.01
C SER A 175 -0.21 -7.77 -31.54
N TRP A 176 0.76 -7.47 -30.65
CA TRP A 176 2.05 -6.90 -31.02
C TRP A 176 3.09 -7.96 -31.43
N LEU A 177 2.81 -9.24 -31.20
CA LEU A 177 3.69 -10.35 -31.58
C LEU A 177 3.36 -10.94 -32.96
N LEU A 178 2.19 -10.59 -33.52
CA LEU A 178 1.69 -11.05 -34.83
C LEU A 178 1.95 -10.00 -35.91
#